data_AF-A0A0D8BR56-F1
#
_entry.id   AF-A0A0D8BR56-F1
#
_cell.length_a   1.000
_cell.length_b   1.000
_cell.length_c   1.000
_cell.angle_alpha   90.00
_cell.angle_beta   90.00
_cell.angle_gamma   90.00
#
_symmetry.space_group_name_H-M   'P 1'
#
loop_
_entity.id
_entity.type
_entity.pdbx_description
1 polymer ?
#
loop_
_entity_poly.entity_id
_entity_poly.type
_entity_poly.pdbx_seq_one_letter_code
_entity_poly.pdbx_strand_id
1 'polypeptide(L)'
;MMTYAEMEQLLQFNDYESKIFMPNEIFEDLKKNIDNPSHIAFAYSYIYFITWLYRYAKYGMVNELIEQKFIKKILGYNENYKKLDYLIKQNGVLEQIGYIRTEKDFPIAYSYDEIDGLQFQYIDDFKEFRAYIKMLNVPKNYKIKFPVKAFYRDKESEEDYYEDGTFFYVDKTHLVPFEAFIFCMTNDDLGCTGFYLYAFLRCMNQIYDGYRVPLETLEEKTAIKGRTLDKYLDALKKYGSSPFSVISTQS
;
A
#
# COMPACT_ATOMS: atom_id res chain seq x y z
N MET A 1 6.47 -20.14 -1.57
CA MET A 1 5.91 -18.83 -1.19
C MET A 1 5.98 -18.71 0.32
N MET A 2 6.05 -17.50 0.87
CA MET A 2 5.97 -17.27 2.31
C MET A 2 4.55 -17.56 2.80
N THR A 3 4.40 -18.21 3.95
CA THR A 3 3.10 -18.43 4.60
C THR A 3 2.61 -17.14 5.28
N TYR A 4 1.32 -17.10 5.61
CA TYR A 4 0.72 -15.98 6.35
C TYR A 4 1.47 -15.69 7.67
N ALA A 5 1.69 -16.72 8.48
CA ALA A 5 2.38 -16.58 9.78
C ALA A 5 3.84 -16.13 9.62
N GLU A 6 4.56 -16.62 8.62
CA GLU A 6 5.92 -16.15 8.32
C GLU A 6 5.93 -14.68 7.91
N MET A 7 4.93 -14.23 7.13
CA MET A 7 4.78 -12.85 6.71
C MET A 7 4.44 -11.92 7.88
N GLU A 8 3.52 -12.31 8.75
CA GLU A 8 3.19 -11.56 9.97
C GLU A 8 4.40 -11.41 10.88
N GLN A 9 5.14 -12.50 11.12
CA GLN A 9 6.34 -12.49 11.95
C GLN A 9 7.45 -11.60 11.33
N LEU A 10 7.66 -11.70 10.02
CA LEU A 10 8.65 -10.90 9.30
C LEU A 10 8.35 -9.40 9.38
N LEU A 11 7.08 -9.03 9.22
CA LEU A 11 6.63 -7.64 9.21
C LEU A 11 6.36 -7.09 10.62
N GLN A 12 6.41 -7.95 11.64
CA GLN A 12 6.03 -7.63 13.02
C GLN A 12 4.64 -6.98 13.07
N PHE A 13 3.70 -7.53 12.30
CA PHE A 13 2.32 -7.04 12.24
C PHE A 13 1.58 -7.33 13.56
N ASN A 14 0.71 -6.41 13.99
CA ASN A 14 -0.25 -6.64 15.06
C ASN A 14 -1.63 -6.02 14.74
N ASP A 15 -2.67 -6.44 15.46
CA ASP A 15 -4.07 -6.06 15.17
C ASP A 15 -4.35 -4.54 15.18
N TYR A 16 -3.55 -3.73 15.88
CA TYR A 16 -3.69 -2.27 15.88
C TYR A 16 -3.19 -1.63 14.56
N GLU A 17 -2.53 -2.41 13.72
CA GLU A 17 -1.90 -1.99 12.47
C GLU A 17 -2.72 -2.35 11.23
N SER A 18 -3.99 -2.70 11.42
CA SER A 18 -4.86 -3.17 10.34
C SER A 18 -5.37 -2.05 9.44
N LYS A 19 -5.71 -0.88 10.00
CA LYS A 19 -6.53 0.14 9.30
C LYS A 19 -5.72 1.09 8.42
N ILE A 20 -5.74 0.87 7.11
CA ILE A 20 -5.12 1.75 6.12
C ILE A 20 -6.17 2.39 5.21
N PHE A 21 -6.14 3.71 5.10
CA PHE A 21 -6.99 4.48 4.19
C PHE A 21 -6.21 4.90 2.95
N MET A 22 -6.79 4.64 1.78
CA MET A 22 -6.20 4.99 0.49
C MET A 22 -7.09 5.99 -0.27
N PRO A 23 -6.52 6.96 -0.99
CA PRO A 23 -7.27 7.86 -1.89
C PRO A 23 -8.17 7.09 -2.86
N ASN A 24 -9.43 7.49 -3.06
CA ASN A 24 -10.31 6.84 -4.04
C ASN A 24 -9.84 7.09 -5.49
N GLU A 25 -9.22 8.23 -5.75
CA GLU A 25 -8.71 8.65 -7.05
C GLU A 25 -7.56 7.77 -7.59
N ILE A 26 -6.89 7.00 -6.72
CA ILE A 26 -5.74 6.15 -7.07
C ILE A 26 -6.01 5.18 -8.21
N PHE A 27 -7.22 4.63 -8.28
CA PHE A 27 -7.56 3.66 -9.33
C PHE A 27 -7.50 4.30 -10.72
N GLU A 28 -8.05 5.51 -10.85
CA GLU A 28 -8.05 6.24 -12.12
C GLU A 28 -6.68 6.86 -12.41
N ASP A 29 -5.97 7.36 -11.40
CA ASP A 29 -4.64 7.93 -11.58
C ASP A 29 -3.63 6.88 -12.08
N LEU A 30 -3.65 5.68 -11.50
CA LEU A 30 -2.78 4.60 -11.95
C LEU A 30 -3.14 4.14 -13.37
N LYS A 31 -4.43 3.99 -13.68
CA LYS A 31 -4.89 3.56 -15.01
C LYS A 31 -4.55 4.58 -16.11
N LYS A 32 -4.58 5.87 -15.79
CA LYS A 32 -4.20 6.95 -16.74
C LYS A 32 -2.71 6.98 -17.07
N ASN A 33 -1.86 6.46 -16.18
CA ASN A 33 -0.40 6.60 -16.28
C ASN A 33 0.34 5.27 -16.50
N ILE A 34 -0.36 4.13 -16.45
CA ILE A 34 0.22 2.80 -16.58
C ILE A 34 -0.69 1.94 -17.46
N ASP A 35 -0.19 1.50 -18.62
CA ASP A 35 -1.00 0.72 -19.57
C ASP A 35 -1.16 -0.75 -19.20
N ASN A 36 -0.18 -1.33 -18.49
CA ASN A 36 -0.16 -2.76 -18.21
C ASN A 36 -0.96 -3.06 -16.92
N PRO A 37 -2.03 -3.87 -16.97
CA PRO A 37 -2.87 -4.16 -15.80
C PRO A 37 -2.13 -4.79 -14.62
N SER A 38 -1.15 -5.65 -14.90
CA SER A 38 -0.33 -6.26 -13.84
C SER A 38 0.61 -5.24 -13.17
N HIS A 39 1.04 -4.21 -13.92
CA HIS A 39 1.85 -3.13 -13.39
C HIS A 39 0.99 -2.12 -12.60
N ILE A 40 -0.27 -1.89 -13.00
CA ILE A 40 -1.26 -1.13 -12.21
C ILE A 40 -1.46 -1.81 -10.85
N ALA A 41 -1.73 -3.12 -10.86
CA ALA A 41 -1.93 -3.89 -9.64
C ALA A 41 -0.70 -3.87 -8.72
N PHE A 42 0.50 -4.01 -9.30
CA PHE A 42 1.75 -3.86 -8.54
C PHE A 42 1.88 -2.46 -7.95
N ALA A 43 1.65 -1.40 -8.74
CA ALA A 43 1.76 -0.03 -8.30
C ALA A 43 0.83 0.28 -7.12
N TYR A 44 -0.43 -0.14 -7.20
CA TYR A 44 -1.37 -0.01 -6.09
C TYR A 44 -0.87 -0.71 -4.84
N SER A 45 -0.47 -1.98 -4.97
CA SER A 45 0.02 -2.80 -3.84
C SER A 45 1.29 -2.21 -3.22
N TYR A 46 2.18 -1.65 -4.05
CA TYR A 46 3.40 -0.98 -3.62
C TYR A 46 3.09 0.28 -2.81
N ILE A 47 2.23 1.16 -3.32
CA ILE A 47 1.83 2.39 -2.62
C ILE A 47 1.15 2.03 -1.30
N TYR A 48 0.20 1.08 -1.33
CA TYR A 48 -0.47 0.60 -0.12
C TYR A 48 0.52 0.11 0.95
N PHE A 49 1.47 -0.75 0.56
CA PHE A 49 2.44 -1.30 1.50
C PHE A 49 3.40 -0.24 2.04
N ILE A 50 3.87 0.69 1.20
CA ILE A 50 4.68 1.83 1.65
C ILE A 50 3.90 2.70 2.65
N THR A 51 2.62 2.97 2.38
CA THR A 51 1.75 3.72 3.29
C THR A 51 1.63 3.02 4.64
N TRP A 52 1.45 1.70 4.66
CA TRP A 52 1.42 0.91 5.90
C TRP A 52 2.75 0.95 6.65
N LEU A 53 3.87 0.71 5.96
CA LEU A 53 5.21 0.77 6.55
C LEU A 53 5.47 2.12 7.22
N TYR A 54 5.03 3.21 6.57
CA TYR A 54 5.19 4.56 7.09
C TYR A 54 4.27 4.84 8.28
N ARG A 55 2.96 4.53 8.16
CA ARG A 55 1.95 4.79 9.20
C ARG A 55 2.33 4.19 10.55
N TYR A 56 2.94 3.00 10.52
CA TYR A 56 3.30 2.24 11.71
C TYR A 56 4.81 2.22 11.95
N ALA A 57 5.55 3.20 11.41
CA ALA A 57 6.98 3.42 11.62
C ALA A 57 7.86 2.16 11.48
N LYS A 58 7.51 1.27 10.55
CA LYS A 58 8.12 -0.06 10.42
C LYS A 58 9.60 -0.01 10.04
N TYR A 59 10.05 1.10 9.47
CA TYR A 59 11.47 1.35 9.18
C TYR A 59 12.36 1.38 10.42
N GLY A 60 11.80 1.66 11.62
CA GLY A 60 12.53 1.58 12.90
C GLY A 60 12.27 0.31 13.71
N MET A 61 11.30 -0.52 13.30
CA MET A 61 10.83 -1.68 14.09
C MET A 61 11.21 -3.03 13.47
N VAL A 62 11.11 -3.15 12.14
CA VAL A 62 11.36 -4.41 11.44
C VAL A 62 12.87 -4.72 11.46
N ASN A 63 13.21 -5.97 11.81
CA ASN A 63 14.62 -6.42 11.95
C ASN A 63 15.34 -6.60 10.61
N GLU A 64 14.63 -6.44 9.50
CA GLU A 64 15.15 -6.54 8.13
C GLU A 64 15.26 -5.15 7.50
N LEU A 65 16.26 -4.98 6.64
CA LEU A 65 16.42 -3.73 5.89
C LEU A 65 15.30 -3.61 4.84
N ILE A 66 14.40 -2.64 5.00
CA ILE A 66 13.27 -2.41 4.09
C ILE A 66 13.77 -1.67 2.83
N GLU A 67 14.44 -2.39 1.94
CA GLU A 67 14.85 -1.87 0.63
C GLU A 67 13.89 -2.31 -0.50
N GLN A 68 14.09 -1.81 -1.72
CA GLN A 68 13.24 -2.18 -2.86
C GLN A 68 13.19 -3.69 -3.11
N LYS A 69 14.30 -4.42 -2.85
CA LYS A 69 14.34 -5.88 -2.96
C LYS A 69 13.42 -6.53 -1.94
N PHE A 70 13.48 -6.09 -0.68
CA PHE A 70 12.59 -6.52 0.38
C PHE A 70 11.13 -6.30 -0.01
N ILE A 71 10.77 -5.09 -0.45
CA ILE A 71 9.39 -4.77 -0.83
C ILE A 71 8.93 -5.67 -2.00
N LYS A 72 9.75 -5.88 -3.03
CA LYS A 72 9.41 -6.78 -4.14
C LYS A 72 9.17 -8.21 -3.66
N LYS A 73 9.99 -8.71 -2.74
CA LYS A 73 9.83 -10.03 -2.13
C LYS A 73 8.49 -10.14 -1.40
N ILE A 74 8.13 -9.14 -0.59
CA ILE A 74 6.84 -9.09 0.12
C ILE A 74 5.68 -9.09 -0.89
N LEU A 75 5.82 -8.38 -2.00
CA LEU A 75 4.82 -8.32 -3.07
C LEU A 75 4.80 -9.57 -3.98
N GLY A 76 5.56 -10.63 -3.67
CA GLY A 76 5.59 -11.88 -4.40
C GLY A 76 6.44 -11.87 -5.69
N TYR A 77 7.28 -10.85 -5.88
CA TYR A 77 8.17 -10.73 -7.04
C TYR A 77 9.59 -11.16 -6.70
N ASN A 78 10.33 -11.57 -7.74
CA ASN A 78 11.77 -11.72 -7.63
C ASN A 78 12.41 -10.37 -7.24
N GLU A 79 13.26 -10.39 -6.21
CA GLU A 79 13.94 -9.22 -5.64
C GLU A 79 14.68 -8.38 -6.69
N ASN A 80 15.22 -9.02 -7.72
CA ASN A 80 15.99 -8.40 -8.80
C ASN A 80 15.15 -8.18 -10.07
N TYR A 81 13.82 -8.26 -10.00
CA TYR A 81 12.95 -8.07 -11.16
C TYR A 81 12.94 -6.61 -11.62
N LYS A 82 13.72 -6.31 -12.65
CA LYS A 82 13.94 -4.94 -13.14
C LYS A 82 12.78 -4.33 -13.93
N LYS A 83 11.86 -5.16 -14.43
CA LYS A 83 10.74 -4.69 -15.29
C LYS A 83 9.78 -3.76 -14.54
N LEU A 84 9.82 -3.74 -13.20
CA LEU A 84 9.00 -2.86 -12.36
C LEU A 84 9.76 -1.63 -11.87
N ASP A 85 11.08 -1.54 -12.11
CA ASP A 85 11.90 -0.44 -11.57
C ASP A 85 11.45 0.92 -12.08
N TYR A 86 10.94 0.99 -13.31
CA TYR A 86 10.46 2.25 -13.89
C TYR A 86 9.28 2.86 -13.10
N LEU A 87 8.54 2.05 -12.34
CA LEU A 87 7.45 2.51 -11.48
C LEU A 87 7.99 3.13 -10.19
N ILE A 88 8.95 2.46 -9.54
CA ILE A 88 9.31 2.71 -8.13
C ILE A 88 10.69 3.34 -7.92
N LYS A 89 11.53 3.44 -8.96
CA LYS A 89 12.82 4.13 -8.85
C LYS A 89 12.64 5.64 -8.60
N GLN A 90 13.70 6.32 -8.19
CA GLN A 90 13.70 7.78 -8.12
C GLN A 90 13.42 8.37 -9.52
N ASN A 91 12.53 9.36 -9.60
CA ASN A 91 11.94 9.90 -10.83
C ASN A 91 11.19 8.86 -11.68
N GLY A 92 10.77 7.75 -11.09
CA GLY A 92 9.88 6.76 -11.71
C GLY A 92 8.44 7.25 -11.78
N VAL A 93 7.56 6.46 -12.41
CA VAL A 93 6.16 6.87 -12.67
C VAL A 93 5.47 7.31 -11.39
N LEU A 94 5.61 6.56 -10.29
CA LEU A 94 4.89 6.86 -9.05
C LEU A 94 5.35 8.16 -8.36
N GLU A 95 6.61 8.57 -8.57
CA GLU A 95 7.08 9.88 -8.13
C GLU A 95 6.56 10.99 -9.04
N GLN A 96 6.55 10.75 -10.36
CA GLN A 96 6.07 11.73 -11.34
C GLN A 96 4.58 12.05 -11.17
N ILE A 97 3.77 11.07 -10.77
CA ILE A 97 2.34 11.26 -10.49
C ILE A 97 2.07 11.66 -9.02
N GLY A 98 3.10 11.91 -8.21
CA GLY A 98 2.95 12.47 -6.86
C GLY A 98 2.35 11.51 -5.83
N TYR A 99 2.56 10.19 -5.97
CA TYR A 99 2.11 9.21 -4.97
C TYR A 99 3.20 8.84 -3.98
N ILE A 100 4.46 8.89 -4.40
CA ILE A 100 5.61 8.65 -3.55
C ILE A 100 6.69 9.70 -3.77
N ARG A 101 7.60 9.86 -2.80
CA ARG A 101 8.81 10.70 -2.93
C ARG A 101 10.00 9.99 -2.29
N THR A 102 11.19 10.10 -2.86
CA THR A 102 12.40 9.49 -2.25
C THR A 102 12.97 10.40 -1.19
N GLU A 103 13.09 9.91 0.05
CA GLU A 103 13.59 10.68 1.20
C GLU A 103 14.58 9.90 2.05
N LYS A 104 15.38 10.64 2.82
CA LYS A 104 16.36 10.08 3.78
C LYS A 104 15.88 10.13 5.22
N ASP A 105 14.97 11.05 5.52
CA ASP A 105 14.35 11.16 6.82
C ASP A 105 13.09 10.28 6.83
N PHE A 106 12.93 9.46 7.85
CA PHE A 106 11.87 8.44 7.91
C PHE A 106 11.46 8.15 9.36
N PRO A 107 10.20 7.72 9.57
CA PRO A 107 9.71 7.45 10.90
C PRO A 107 10.32 6.18 11.47
N ILE A 108 10.74 6.27 12.73
CA ILE A 108 11.28 5.16 13.51
C ILE A 108 10.40 4.78 14.70
N ALA A 109 9.49 5.68 15.08
CA ALA A 109 8.41 5.42 16.01
C ALA A 109 7.21 6.30 15.65
N TYR A 110 6.03 5.89 16.11
CA TYR A 110 4.80 6.68 15.99
C TYR A 110 4.05 6.64 17.32
N SER A 111 3.23 7.66 17.54
CA SER A 111 2.27 7.71 18.65
C SER A 111 0.94 8.26 18.15
N TYR A 112 -0.13 7.95 18.87
CA TYR A 112 -1.44 8.52 18.65
C TYR A 112 -2.01 8.98 19.98
N ASP A 113 -2.44 10.24 20.05
CA ASP A 113 -3.19 10.77 21.18
C ASP A 113 -4.40 11.60 20.72
N GLU A 114 -5.34 11.84 21.63
CA GLU A 114 -6.62 12.48 21.30
C GLU A 114 -6.49 13.97 20.96
N ILE A 115 -5.39 14.61 21.35
CA ILE A 115 -5.20 16.07 21.19
C ILE A 115 -4.40 16.35 19.92
N ASP A 116 -3.22 15.75 19.81
CA ASP A 116 -2.25 16.01 18.75
C ASP A 116 -2.38 15.00 17.59
N GLY A 117 -3.21 13.98 17.73
CA GLY A 117 -3.47 12.99 16.69
C GLY A 117 -2.27 12.08 16.42
N LEU A 118 -2.06 11.73 15.15
CA LEU A 118 -0.94 10.88 14.72
C LEU A 118 0.36 11.69 14.68
N GLN A 119 1.35 11.24 15.43
CA GLN A 119 2.67 11.87 15.52
C GLN A 119 3.77 10.88 15.18
N PHE A 120 4.84 11.37 14.54
CA PHE A 120 5.99 10.56 14.14
C PHE A 120 7.27 11.08 14.78
N GLN A 121 8.13 10.15 15.19
CA GLN A 121 9.52 10.44 15.53
C GLN A 121 10.39 10.02 14.37
N TYR A 122 11.24 10.94 13.91
CA TYR A 122 12.02 10.79 12.70
C TYR A 122 13.46 10.40 13.01
N ILE A 123 14.12 9.68 12.09
CA ILE A 123 15.52 9.28 12.26
C ILE A 123 16.43 10.50 12.45
N ASP A 124 16.11 11.62 11.80
CA ASP A 124 16.90 12.83 11.86
C ASP A 124 16.89 13.49 13.24
N ASP A 125 15.82 13.31 14.03
CA ASP A 125 15.70 13.77 15.42
C ASP A 125 16.74 13.10 16.33
N PHE A 126 17.25 11.92 15.93
CA PHE A 126 18.17 11.11 16.73
C PHE A 126 19.61 11.09 16.21
N LYS A 127 19.97 11.96 15.25
CA LYS A 127 21.31 12.02 14.63
C LYS A 127 22.47 12.11 15.63
N GLU A 128 22.24 12.78 16.76
CA GLU A 128 23.24 12.94 17.81
C GLU A 128 23.43 11.66 18.65
N PHE A 129 22.42 10.78 18.70
CA PHE A 129 22.41 9.52 19.44
C PHE A 129 23.00 8.38 18.59
N ARG A 130 24.30 8.46 18.28
CA ARG A 130 24.98 7.50 17.38
C ARG A 130 24.81 6.03 17.77
N ALA A 131 24.75 5.72 19.07
CA ALA A 131 24.54 4.35 19.53
C ALA A 131 23.17 3.81 19.11
N TYR A 132 22.12 4.62 19.24
CA TYR A 132 20.76 4.28 18.84
C TYR A 132 20.66 4.11 17.32
N ILE A 133 21.18 5.05 16.54
CA ILE A 133 21.21 4.95 15.06
C ILE A 133 21.93 3.66 14.61
N LYS A 134 23.01 3.27 15.31
CA LYS A 134 23.73 2.03 15.02
C LYS A 134 22.91 0.78 15.33
N MET A 135 22.03 0.82 16.34
CA MET A 135 21.13 -0.29 16.68
C MET A 135 20.06 -0.53 15.62
N LEU A 136 19.61 0.52 14.92
CA LEU A 136 18.65 0.42 13.82
C LEU A 136 19.22 -0.27 12.57
N ASN A 137 20.55 -0.47 12.50
CA ASN A 137 21.23 -1.17 11.42
C ASN A 137 20.93 -0.62 10.00
N VAL A 138 20.62 0.68 9.90
CA VAL A 138 20.35 1.36 8.63
C VAL A 138 21.63 1.90 7.98
N PRO A 139 21.84 1.71 6.67
CA PRO A 139 22.99 2.29 5.97
C PRO A 139 23.01 3.83 5.98
N LYS A 140 24.21 4.45 5.95
CA LYS A 140 24.41 5.92 6.00
C LYS A 140 23.67 6.73 4.92
N ASN A 141 23.31 6.11 3.79
CA ASN A 141 22.57 6.74 2.70
C ASN A 141 21.27 5.99 2.39
N TYR A 142 20.71 5.35 3.41
CA TYR A 142 19.42 4.69 3.29
C TYR A 142 18.35 5.72 2.89
N LYS A 143 17.47 5.28 2.00
CA LYS A 143 16.39 6.10 1.46
C LYS A 143 15.14 5.25 1.42
N ILE A 144 14.02 5.86 1.76
CA ILE A 144 12.71 5.22 1.70
C ILE A 144 11.84 5.90 0.64
N LYS A 145 10.61 5.40 0.50
CA LYS A 145 9.55 6.09 -0.21
C LYS A 145 8.58 6.70 0.79
N PHE A 146 8.49 8.02 0.78
CA PHE A 146 7.49 8.81 1.48
C PHE A 146 6.15 8.71 0.74
N PRO A 147 5.04 8.30 1.38
CA PRO A 147 3.72 8.20 0.77
C PRO A 147 3.04 9.58 0.72
N VAL A 148 3.24 10.33 -0.38
CA VAL A 148 2.80 11.73 -0.50
C VAL A 148 1.32 11.90 -0.15
N LYS A 149 0.44 11.06 -0.73
CA LYS A 149 -1.02 11.14 -0.51
C LYS A 149 -1.49 10.80 0.90
N ALA A 150 -0.61 10.23 1.73
CA ALA A 150 -0.91 10.02 3.14
C ALA A 150 -0.84 11.33 3.94
N PHE A 151 -0.01 12.29 3.50
CA PHE A 151 0.18 13.59 4.15
C PHE A 151 -0.51 14.74 3.41
N TYR A 152 -0.48 14.73 2.08
CA TYR A 152 -0.94 15.84 1.24
C TYR A 152 -1.80 15.32 0.09
N ARG A 153 -3.03 15.81 -0.07
CA ARG A 153 -3.94 15.37 -1.13
C ARG A 153 -3.52 15.83 -2.51
N ASP A 154 -2.88 16.98 -2.59
CA ASP A 154 -2.37 17.55 -3.83
C ASP A 154 -1.07 18.31 -3.62
N LYS A 155 -0.56 18.86 -4.72
CA LYS A 155 0.72 19.56 -4.76
C LYS A 155 0.66 20.90 -4.03
N GLU A 156 -0.49 21.58 -4.05
CA GLU A 156 -0.67 22.86 -3.35
C GLU A 156 -0.58 22.63 -1.84
N SER A 157 -1.28 21.60 -1.35
CA SER A 157 -1.23 21.19 0.06
C SER A 157 0.19 20.78 0.49
N GLU A 158 0.94 20.12 -0.38
CA GLU A 158 2.35 19.78 -0.15
C GLU A 158 3.27 21.01 -0.10
N GLU A 159 3.06 21.99 -0.99
CA GLU A 159 3.85 23.23 -1.03
C GLU A 159 3.57 24.16 0.16
N ASP A 160 2.32 24.19 0.63
CA ASP A 160 1.87 24.98 1.78
C ASP A 160 2.04 24.25 3.13
N TYR A 161 2.53 23.01 3.12
CA TYR A 161 2.63 22.14 4.30
C TYR A 161 1.28 21.96 5.03
N TYR A 162 0.18 21.95 4.27
CA TYR A 162 -1.16 21.71 4.78
C TYR A 162 -1.46 20.21 4.77
N GLU A 163 -1.38 19.58 5.95
CA GLU A 163 -1.56 18.13 6.10
C GLU A 163 -3.04 17.71 5.99
N ASP A 164 -3.50 17.52 4.76
CA ASP A 164 -4.88 17.10 4.45
C ASP A 164 -5.01 15.66 3.92
N GLY A 165 -3.91 14.92 3.92
CA GLY A 165 -3.80 13.55 3.39
C GLY A 165 -4.52 12.47 4.20
N THR A 166 -4.44 11.23 3.72
CA THR A 166 -5.24 10.11 4.28
C THR A 166 -4.88 9.68 5.70
N PHE A 167 -3.79 10.18 6.28
CA PHE A 167 -3.50 9.99 7.70
C PHE A 167 -4.34 10.88 8.60
N PHE A 168 -4.81 12.02 8.09
CA PHE A 168 -5.49 13.05 8.87
C PHE A 168 -6.97 13.17 8.48
N TYR A 169 -7.28 13.06 7.18
CA TYR A 169 -8.64 13.15 6.66
C TYR A 169 -9.00 11.91 5.84
N VAL A 170 -10.05 11.22 6.27
CA VAL A 170 -10.53 9.98 5.65
C VAL A 170 -11.63 10.21 4.60
N ASP A 171 -11.99 11.47 4.33
CA ASP A 171 -12.96 11.80 3.29
C ASP A 171 -12.45 11.38 1.91
N LYS A 172 -13.34 10.81 1.10
CA LYS A 172 -13.02 10.27 -0.24
C LYS A 172 -11.85 9.26 -0.20
N THR A 173 -11.83 8.42 0.82
CA THR A 173 -10.90 7.28 0.91
C THR A 173 -11.66 5.96 0.91
N HIS A 174 -10.91 4.88 0.74
CA HIS A 174 -11.36 3.53 1.02
C HIS A 174 -10.45 2.87 2.05
N LEU A 175 -11.06 2.15 2.98
CA LEU A 175 -10.35 1.44 4.06
C LEU A 175 -9.95 0.06 3.59
N VAL A 176 -8.69 -0.35 3.73
CA VAL A 176 -8.25 -1.71 3.43
C VAL A 176 -7.47 -2.28 4.62
N PRO A 177 -7.97 -3.33 5.28
CA PRO A 177 -7.28 -4.07 6.34
C PRO A 177 -5.98 -4.70 5.85
N PHE A 178 -4.94 -4.60 6.66
CA PHE A 178 -3.63 -5.14 6.33
C PHE A 178 -3.62 -6.67 6.21
N GLU A 179 -4.50 -7.36 6.95
CA GLU A 179 -4.69 -8.79 6.89
C GLU A 179 -5.11 -9.24 5.48
N ALA A 180 -5.89 -8.43 4.77
CA ALA A 180 -6.27 -8.72 3.40
C ALA A 180 -5.06 -8.59 2.45
N PHE A 181 -4.15 -7.65 2.72
CA PHE A 181 -2.89 -7.54 1.99
C PHE A 181 -2.01 -8.78 2.22
N ILE A 182 -1.75 -9.15 3.49
CA ILE A 182 -0.95 -10.34 3.82
C ILE A 182 -1.57 -11.58 3.18
N PHE A 183 -2.89 -11.74 3.28
CA PHE A 183 -3.59 -12.86 2.68
C PHE A 183 -3.37 -12.94 1.17
N CYS A 184 -3.52 -11.83 0.45
CA CYS A 184 -3.30 -11.83 -0.99
C CYS A 184 -1.83 -12.11 -1.36
N MET A 185 -0.86 -11.55 -0.64
CA MET A 185 0.57 -11.75 -0.93
C MET A 185 1.08 -13.17 -0.62
N THR A 186 0.40 -13.89 0.27
CA THR A 186 0.74 -15.27 0.67
C THR A 186 -0.13 -16.33 -0.02
N ASN A 187 -0.95 -15.91 -0.99
CA ASN A 187 -1.82 -16.77 -1.77
C ASN A 187 -1.44 -16.77 -3.25
N ASP A 188 -0.99 -17.92 -3.76
CA ASP A 188 -0.56 -18.14 -5.15
C ASP A 188 -1.61 -17.73 -6.21
N ASP A 189 -2.90 -17.73 -5.86
CA ASP A 189 -3.99 -17.40 -6.79
C ASP A 189 -4.33 -15.91 -6.83
N LEU A 190 -3.85 -15.09 -5.89
CA LEU A 190 -4.25 -13.69 -5.72
C LEU A 190 -3.13 -12.70 -6.03
N GLY A 191 -2.08 -12.66 -5.20
CA GLY A 191 -0.99 -11.69 -5.30
C GLY A 191 -1.47 -10.23 -5.42
N CYS A 192 -0.68 -9.40 -6.10
CA CYS A 192 -1.02 -7.98 -6.33
C CYS A 192 -2.32 -7.77 -7.11
N THR A 193 -2.64 -8.62 -8.08
CA THR A 193 -3.84 -8.44 -8.90
C THR A 193 -5.11 -8.75 -8.11
N GLY A 194 -5.12 -9.82 -7.33
CA GLY A 194 -6.21 -10.13 -6.41
C GLY A 194 -6.40 -9.04 -5.35
N PHE A 195 -5.30 -8.54 -4.78
CA PHE A 195 -5.34 -7.45 -3.80
C PHE A 195 -5.90 -6.14 -4.39
N TYR A 196 -5.42 -5.76 -5.57
CA TYR A 196 -5.90 -4.57 -6.29
C TYR A 196 -7.41 -4.66 -6.58
N LEU A 197 -7.87 -5.81 -7.09
CA LEU A 197 -9.28 -6.03 -7.38
C LEU A 197 -10.13 -5.99 -6.10
N TYR A 198 -9.66 -6.62 -5.02
CA TYR A 198 -10.32 -6.56 -3.72
C TYR A 198 -10.47 -5.12 -3.22
N ALA A 199 -9.40 -4.35 -3.24
CA ALA A 199 -9.42 -2.96 -2.79
C ALA A 199 -10.35 -2.09 -3.64
N PHE A 200 -10.34 -2.29 -4.96
CA PHE A 200 -11.27 -1.64 -5.87
C PHE A 200 -12.73 -1.95 -5.53
N LEU A 201 -13.06 -3.24 -5.40
CA LEU A 201 -14.43 -3.66 -5.04
C LEU A 201 -14.85 -3.10 -3.69
N ARG A 202 -13.93 -3.00 -2.72
CA ARG A 202 -14.25 -2.39 -1.43
C ARG A 202 -14.54 -0.91 -1.54
N CYS A 203 -13.70 -0.16 -2.27
CA CYS A 203 -13.93 1.25 -2.56
C CYS A 203 -15.32 1.47 -3.17
N MET A 204 -15.67 0.69 -4.20
CA MET A 204 -16.96 0.82 -4.86
C MET A 204 -18.13 0.44 -3.95
N ASN A 205 -17.99 -0.59 -3.11
CA ASN A 205 -19.04 -0.92 -2.15
C ASN A 205 -19.25 0.18 -1.10
N GLN A 206 -18.19 0.88 -0.68
CA GLN A 206 -18.31 2.04 0.23
C GLN A 206 -19.01 3.22 -0.43
N ILE A 207 -18.81 3.45 -1.73
CA ILE A 207 -19.43 4.55 -2.47
C ILE A 207 -20.92 4.27 -2.77
N TYR A 208 -21.27 3.04 -3.13
CA TYR A 208 -22.60 2.70 -3.68
C TYR A 208 -23.50 1.87 -2.75
N ASP A 209 -23.07 1.59 -1.51
CA ASP A 209 -23.77 0.72 -0.56
C ASP A 209 -24.15 -0.64 -1.19
N GLY A 210 -23.13 -1.27 -1.80
CA GLY A 210 -23.29 -2.43 -2.67
C GLY A 210 -22.93 -2.11 -4.12
N TYR A 211 -21.97 -2.85 -4.67
CA TYR A 211 -21.50 -2.64 -6.04
C TYR A 211 -21.91 -3.79 -6.97
N ARG A 212 -22.86 -3.52 -7.88
CA ARG A 212 -23.35 -4.46 -8.88
C ARG A 212 -23.28 -3.83 -10.26
N VAL A 213 -22.42 -4.35 -11.12
CA VAL A 213 -22.23 -3.88 -12.50
C VAL A 213 -21.94 -5.07 -13.43
N PRO A 214 -22.15 -4.91 -14.74
CA PRO A 214 -21.68 -5.89 -15.73
C PRO A 214 -20.17 -6.11 -15.64
N LEU A 215 -19.71 -7.32 -16.02
CA LEU A 215 -18.29 -7.66 -16.00
C LEU A 215 -17.48 -6.70 -16.90
N GLU A 216 -18.03 -6.30 -18.03
CA GLU A 216 -17.41 -5.36 -18.97
C GLU A 216 -17.09 -4.02 -18.30
N THR A 217 -17.97 -3.55 -17.40
CA THR A 217 -17.73 -2.34 -16.61
C THR A 217 -16.59 -2.54 -15.61
N LEU A 218 -16.49 -3.72 -14.99
CA LEU A 218 -15.36 -4.05 -14.12
C LEU A 218 -14.05 -4.11 -14.90
N GLU A 219 -14.05 -4.69 -16.10
CA GLU A 219 -12.87 -4.74 -16.97
C GLU A 219 -12.39 -3.34 -17.33
N GLU A 220 -13.31 -2.44 -17.69
CA GLU A 220 -12.97 -1.05 -18.03
C GLU A 220 -12.39 -0.29 -16.82
N LYS A 221 -12.98 -0.48 -15.65
CA LYS A 221 -12.57 0.25 -14.44
C LYS A 221 -11.27 -0.27 -13.83
N THR A 222 -11.00 -1.57 -13.92
CA THR A 222 -9.82 -2.20 -13.32
C THR A 222 -8.70 -2.49 -14.33
N ALA A 223 -8.98 -2.37 -15.63
CA ALA A 223 -8.14 -2.82 -16.74
C ALA A 223 -7.87 -4.34 -16.79
N ILE A 224 -8.43 -5.15 -15.88
CA ILE A 224 -8.28 -6.61 -15.87
C ILE A 224 -9.31 -7.21 -16.83
N LYS A 225 -8.88 -7.99 -17.83
CA LYS A 225 -9.74 -8.43 -18.93
C LYS A 225 -10.11 -9.91 -18.89
N GLY A 226 -11.33 -10.22 -19.33
CA GLY A 226 -11.87 -11.53 -19.63
C GLY A 226 -11.64 -12.55 -18.53
N ARG A 227 -11.19 -13.73 -18.93
CA ARG A 227 -10.93 -14.87 -18.02
C ARG A 227 -10.01 -14.55 -16.84
N THR A 228 -9.17 -13.53 -16.96
CA THR A 228 -8.29 -13.11 -15.85
C THR A 228 -9.13 -12.47 -14.74
N LEU A 229 -10.08 -11.61 -15.10
CA LEU A 229 -11.02 -11.00 -14.15
C LEU A 229 -11.86 -12.10 -13.48
N ASP A 230 -12.43 -13.00 -14.27
CA ASP A 230 -13.23 -14.13 -13.75
C ASP A 230 -12.44 -14.97 -12.74
N LYS A 231 -11.19 -15.34 -13.08
CA LYS A 231 -10.31 -16.10 -12.19
C LYS A 231 -10.13 -15.39 -10.83
N TYR A 232 -9.84 -14.10 -10.84
CA TYR A 232 -9.62 -13.36 -9.59
C TYR A 232 -10.92 -13.13 -8.82
N LEU A 233 -12.05 -12.90 -9.49
CA LEU A 233 -13.36 -12.81 -8.83
C LEU A 233 -13.73 -14.13 -8.16
N ASP A 234 -13.52 -15.26 -8.82
CA ASP A 234 -13.79 -16.59 -8.27
C ASP A 234 -12.85 -16.92 -7.11
N ALA A 235 -11.57 -16.57 -7.23
CA ALA A 235 -10.60 -16.70 -6.14
C ALA A 235 -11.03 -15.87 -4.93
N LEU A 236 -11.40 -14.59 -5.11
CA LEU A 236 -11.86 -13.73 -4.02
C LEU A 236 -13.16 -14.23 -3.38
N LYS A 237 -14.13 -14.73 -4.16
CA LYS A 237 -15.38 -15.32 -3.66
C LYS A 237 -15.12 -16.55 -2.78
N LYS A 238 -14.20 -17.42 -3.18
CA LYS A 238 -13.81 -18.62 -2.42
C LYS A 238 -13.36 -18.27 -1.00
N TYR A 239 -12.78 -17.09 -0.81
CA TYR A 239 -12.26 -16.62 0.48
C TYR A 239 -13.17 -15.60 1.19
N GLY A 240 -14.40 -15.40 0.69
CA GLY A 240 -15.38 -14.41 1.19
C GLY A 240 -15.88 -14.61 2.63
N SER A 241 -15.43 -15.67 3.32
CA SER A 241 -15.69 -15.92 4.75
C SER A 241 -14.56 -15.44 5.69
N SER A 242 -13.46 -14.91 5.16
CA SER A 242 -12.38 -14.21 5.91
C SER A 242 -12.49 -12.68 5.64
N PRO A 243 -11.50 -11.76 5.84
CA PRO A 243 -11.73 -10.29 5.80
C PRO A 243 -12.21 -9.71 4.45
N PHE A 244 -12.58 -10.59 3.51
CA PHE A 244 -13.07 -10.40 2.16
C PHE A 244 -14.61 -10.41 2.02
N SER A 245 -15.39 -10.15 3.08
CA SER A 245 -16.87 -10.19 3.08
C SER A 245 -17.58 -9.14 2.19
N VAL A 246 -16.93 -8.71 1.10
CA VAL A 246 -17.28 -7.61 0.21
C VAL A 246 -18.06 -8.12 -1.03
N ILE A 247 -18.14 -9.43 -1.27
CA ILE A 247 -18.73 -10.00 -2.48
C ILE A 247 -20.01 -10.78 -2.16
N SER A 248 -21.15 -10.10 -2.09
CA SER A 248 -22.47 -10.74 -2.20
C SER A 248 -22.93 -10.72 -3.66
N THR A 249 -22.59 -11.75 -4.43
CA THR A 249 -23.28 -11.99 -5.71
C THR A 249 -24.17 -13.21 -5.52
N GLN A 250 -25.47 -13.00 -5.33
CA GLN A 250 -26.43 -14.09 -5.57
C GLN A 250 -26.56 -14.25 -7.08
N SER A 251 -26.33 -15.49 -7.52
CA SER A 251 -26.57 -16.00 -8.87
C SER A 251 -28.03 -15.89 -9.27
#